data_AF-A0A849FV48-F1
#
_entry.id   AF-A0A849FV48-F1
#
_cell.length_a   1.000
_cell.length_b   1.000
_cell.length_c   1.000
_cell.angle_alpha   90.00
_cell.angle_beta   90.00
_cell.angle_gamma   90.00
#
_symmetry.space_group_name_H-M   'P 1'
#
loop_
_entity.id
_entity.type
_entity.pdbx_description
1 polymer ?
#
loop_
_entity_poly.entity_id
_entity_poly.type
_entity_poly.pdbx_seq_one_letter_code
_entity_poly.pdbx_strand_id
1 'polypeptide(L)'
;MMKRFLALLFCLASPLAAQDFSEGSEAKTWNLYAEVPARFEAQVVDILCTITGDCPDNCGDGRRQLGLLRSADGVLVYPNKNSQPAFTGAAVELRPFCGQDVEVDGLMIEDPDLAAKNIYLVQKIRTMGSEDWVKANRWTKDWAKKHPEAKGKGPWFRRDPRVSAYIAESGYTGLGEEADAALIKELFE
;
A
#
# COMPACT_ATOMS: atom_id res chain seq x y z
N MET A 1 -55.79 15.80 -35.36
CA MET A 1 -55.00 16.47 -34.30
C MET A 1 -54.57 15.41 -33.29
N MET A 2 -53.34 14.91 -33.39
CA MET A 2 -52.83 13.84 -32.52
C MET A 2 -51.71 14.44 -31.67
N LYS A 3 -52.02 14.74 -30.41
CA LYS A 3 -51.04 15.29 -29.44
C LYS A 3 -50.07 14.17 -29.05
N ARG A 4 -48.83 14.25 -29.55
CA ARG A 4 -47.72 13.42 -29.08
C ARG A 4 -47.29 13.90 -27.69
N PHE A 5 -47.59 13.12 -26.66
CA PHE A 5 -46.99 13.29 -25.35
C PHE A 5 -45.58 12.67 -25.39
N LEU A 6 -44.55 13.53 -25.37
CA LEU A 6 -43.17 13.13 -25.13
C LEU A 6 -43.03 12.96 -23.61
N ALA A 7 -42.97 11.72 -23.13
CA ALA A 7 -42.61 11.45 -21.75
C ALA A 7 -41.09 11.60 -21.60
N LEU A 8 -40.64 12.69 -20.97
CA LEU A 8 -39.26 12.81 -20.49
C LEU A 8 -39.07 11.81 -19.34
N LEU A 9 -38.27 10.77 -19.55
CA LEU A 9 -37.66 10.04 -18.44
C LEU A 9 -36.64 10.97 -17.79
N PHE A 10 -37.01 11.52 -16.62
CA PHE A 10 -36.02 12.04 -15.68
C PHE A 10 -35.24 10.84 -15.13
N CYS A 11 -34.01 10.66 -15.59
CA CYS A 11 -33.04 9.87 -14.84
C CYS A 11 -32.85 10.59 -13.50
N LEU A 12 -33.44 10.02 -12.44
CA LEU A 12 -33.13 10.41 -11.08
C LEU A 12 -31.65 10.12 -10.88
N ALA A 13 -30.82 11.15 -11.01
CA ALA A 13 -29.46 11.11 -10.52
C ALA A 13 -29.58 10.95 -9.01
N SER A 14 -29.52 9.70 -8.54
CA SER A 14 -29.33 9.41 -7.12
C SER A 14 -28.16 10.28 -6.65
N PRO A 15 -28.29 11.00 -5.51
CA PRO A 15 -27.14 11.66 -4.93
C PRO A 15 -26.03 10.63 -4.85
N LEU A 16 -24.84 11.01 -5.33
CA LEU A 16 -23.62 10.21 -5.26
C LEU A 16 -23.33 9.98 -3.77
N ALA A 17 -24.01 9.00 -3.17
CA ALA A 17 -23.68 8.51 -1.86
C ALA A 17 -22.21 8.12 -1.93
N ALA A 18 -21.42 8.54 -0.93
CA ALA A 18 -20.05 8.09 -0.81
C ALA A 18 -20.06 6.57 -0.98
N GLN A 19 -19.37 6.09 -2.02
CA GLN A 19 -19.41 4.67 -2.38
C GLN A 19 -18.84 3.88 -1.21
N ASP A 20 -19.62 2.91 -0.71
CA ASP A 20 -19.17 2.01 0.34
C ASP A 20 -18.20 1.00 -0.27
N PHE A 21 -16.90 1.21 -0.06
CA PHE A 21 -15.87 0.30 -0.55
C PHE A 21 -15.75 -0.97 0.31
N SER A 22 -16.46 -1.08 1.43
CA SER A 22 -16.41 -2.30 2.26
C SER A 22 -17.21 -3.47 1.67
N GLU A 23 -18.17 -3.18 0.79
CA GLU A 23 -19.01 -4.19 0.17
C GLU A 23 -18.16 -5.19 -0.65
N GLY A 24 -18.28 -6.48 -0.33
CA GLY A 24 -17.58 -7.55 -1.03
C GLY A 24 -16.07 -7.64 -0.76
N SER A 25 -15.54 -6.87 0.19
CA SER A 25 -14.15 -7.02 0.68
C SER A 25 -14.01 -8.30 1.50
N GLU A 26 -12.91 -9.02 1.27
CA GLU A 26 -12.49 -10.18 2.08
C GLU A 26 -11.22 -9.87 2.88
N ALA A 27 -10.96 -8.59 3.12
CA ALA A 27 -9.79 -8.16 3.86
C ALA A 27 -9.79 -8.70 5.29
N LYS A 28 -8.65 -9.20 5.73
CA LYS A 28 -8.46 -9.70 7.10
C LYS A 28 -8.02 -8.56 7.99
N THR A 29 -8.82 -8.27 9.01
CA THR A 29 -8.50 -7.33 10.09
C THR A 29 -7.10 -7.57 10.69
N TRP A 30 -6.39 -6.49 10.99
CA TRP A 30 -5.16 -6.50 11.78
C TRP A 30 -5.39 -5.96 13.19
N ASN A 31 -6.64 -5.62 13.52
CA ASN A 31 -7.06 -4.93 14.74
C ASN A 31 -6.34 -3.58 14.92
N LEU A 32 -6.05 -2.89 13.82
CA LEU A 32 -5.57 -1.51 13.88
C LEU A 32 -6.73 -0.58 14.21
N TYR A 33 -6.41 0.50 14.92
CA TYR A 33 -7.36 1.60 15.08
C TYR A 33 -7.74 2.16 13.71
N ALA A 34 -9.03 2.47 13.52
CA ALA A 34 -9.58 3.09 12.32
C ALA A 34 -9.40 2.31 11.00
N GLU A 35 -9.17 0.99 11.05
CA GLU A 35 -9.16 0.17 9.84
C GLU A 35 -10.57 -0.18 9.37
N VAL A 36 -10.80 -0.05 8.06
CA VAL A 36 -12.06 -0.37 7.39
C VAL A 36 -11.74 -1.28 6.19
N PRO A 37 -12.40 -2.44 6.04
CA PRO A 37 -12.28 -3.26 4.84
C PRO A 37 -12.62 -2.42 3.61
N ALA A 38 -11.81 -2.52 2.57
CA ALA A 38 -12.02 -1.79 1.33
C ALA A 38 -11.59 -2.62 0.12
N ARG A 39 -12.48 -2.70 -0.85
CA ARG A 39 -12.30 -3.31 -2.15
C ARG A 39 -12.73 -2.34 -3.23
N PHE A 40 -11.86 -2.12 -4.22
CA PHE A 40 -12.13 -1.17 -5.29
C PHE A 40 -11.26 -1.43 -6.52
N GLU A 41 -11.71 -0.88 -7.64
CA GLU A 41 -10.98 -0.82 -8.90
C GLU A 41 -10.07 0.42 -8.93
N ALA A 42 -8.87 0.26 -9.47
CA ALA A 42 -7.91 1.35 -9.59
C ALA A 42 -6.89 1.09 -10.70
N GLN A 43 -6.27 2.15 -11.21
CA GLN A 43 -5.03 2.05 -11.97
C GLN A 43 -3.83 2.11 -11.02
N VAL A 44 -2.84 1.24 -11.21
CA VAL A 44 -1.56 1.35 -10.49
C VAL A 44 -0.69 2.42 -11.14
N VAL A 45 -0.33 3.45 -10.38
CA VAL A 45 0.38 4.64 -10.89
C VAL A 45 1.68 4.90 -10.13
N ASP A 46 2.63 5.59 -10.76
CA ASP A 46 3.71 6.28 -10.05
C ASP A 46 3.14 7.58 -9.45
N ILE A 47 3.18 7.68 -8.12
CA ILE A 47 2.64 8.83 -7.38
C ILE A 47 3.29 10.15 -7.84
N LEU A 48 4.60 10.14 -8.08
CA LEU A 48 5.32 11.36 -8.47
C LEU A 48 4.96 11.77 -9.90
N CYS A 49 4.84 10.82 -10.81
CA CYS A 49 4.31 11.07 -12.15
C CYS A 49 2.91 11.70 -12.10
N THR A 50 1.99 11.11 -11.32
CA THR A 50 0.61 11.60 -11.20
C THR A 50 0.52 13.01 -10.64
N ILE A 51 1.35 13.35 -9.64
CA ILE A 51 1.26 14.65 -8.95
C ILE A 51 2.08 15.74 -9.65
N THR A 52 3.22 15.38 -10.25
CA THR A 52 4.22 16.37 -10.71
C THR A 52 4.50 16.32 -12.21
N GLY A 53 4.10 15.24 -12.90
CA GLY A 53 4.46 14.99 -14.30
C GLY A 53 5.86 14.38 -14.50
N ASP A 54 6.63 14.12 -13.43
CA ASP A 54 7.89 13.37 -13.49
C ASP A 54 7.60 11.87 -13.69
N CYS A 55 7.51 11.47 -14.96
CA CYS A 55 7.06 10.15 -15.40
C CYS A 55 8.21 9.34 -16.01
N PRO A 56 9.08 8.71 -15.20
CA PRO A 56 10.07 7.78 -15.72
C PRO A 56 9.38 6.51 -16.24
N ASP A 57 10.03 5.83 -17.19
CA ASP A 57 9.59 4.54 -17.69
C ASP A 57 9.42 3.51 -16.55
N ASN A 58 8.51 2.55 -16.77
CA ASN A 58 8.26 1.41 -15.86
C ASN A 58 8.02 1.81 -14.39
N CYS A 59 7.35 2.95 -14.16
CA CYS A 59 7.15 3.52 -12.83
C CYS A 59 8.48 3.64 -12.03
N GLY A 60 9.57 4.01 -12.70
CA GLY A 60 10.87 4.25 -12.11
C GLY A 60 11.62 2.99 -11.65
N ASP A 61 11.36 1.83 -12.27
CA ASP A 61 12.09 0.57 -12.10
C ASP A 61 12.22 0.09 -10.64
N GLY A 62 11.20 0.40 -9.83
CA GLY A 62 11.15 0.04 -8.41
C GLY A 62 11.87 1.00 -7.47
N ARG A 63 12.20 2.21 -7.94
CA ARG A 63 12.70 3.33 -7.12
C ARG A 63 11.61 4.30 -6.66
N ARG A 64 10.38 4.12 -7.16
CA ARG A 64 9.24 5.00 -6.86
C ARG A 64 8.30 4.33 -5.85
N GLN A 65 7.57 5.16 -5.12
CA GLN A 65 6.35 4.74 -4.45
C GLN A 65 5.24 4.67 -5.49
N LEU A 66 4.41 3.63 -5.38
CA LEU A 66 3.29 3.42 -6.28
C LEU A 66 1.98 3.70 -5.55
N GLY A 67 1.02 4.22 -6.29
CA GLY A 67 -0.31 4.58 -5.83
C GLY A 67 -1.38 3.79 -6.57
N LEU A 68 -2.61 3.95 -6.09
CA LEU A 68 -3.80 3.41 -6.70
C LEU A 68 -4.71 4.59 -7.04
N LEU A 69 -4.83 4.91 -8.32
CA LEU A 69 -5.78 5.92 -8.78
C LEU A 69 -7.14 5.26 -8.91
N ARG A 70 -8.01 5.46 -7.92
CA ARG A 70 -9.28 4.75 -7.79
C ARG A 70 -10.25 5.15 -8.93
N SER A 71 -10.81 4.16 -9.60
CA SER A 71 -11.64 4.36 -10.80
C SER A 71 -12.95 5.08 -10.51
N ALA A 72 -13.50 4.90 -9.31
CA ALA A 72 -14.80 5.45 -8.92
C ALA A 72 -14.83 6.98 -8.83
N ASP A 73 -13.75 7.58 -8.34
CA ASP A 73 -13.71 8.99 -7.95
C ASP A 73 -12.41 9.71 -8.29
N GLY A 74 -11.45 9.04 -8.92
CA GLY A 74 -10.15 9.61 -9.28
C GLY A 74 -9.28 9.95 -8.07
N VAL A 75 -9.60 9.43 -6.88
CA VAL A 75 -8.79 9.67 -5.68
C VAL A 75 -7.52 8.84 -5.73
N LEU A 76 -6.39 9.50 -5.48
CA LEU A 76 -5.10 8.82 -5.31
C LEU A 76 -5.03 8.20 -3.91
N VAL A 77 -5.10 6.88 -3.86
CA VAL A 77 -4.93 6.08 -2.64
C VAL A 77 -3.46 5.67 -2.50
N TYR A 78 -2.91 5.83 -1.29
CA TYR A 78 -1.54 5.47 -0.96
C TYR A 78 -1.46 4.12 -0.23
N PRO A 79 -1.09 3.05 -0.94
CA PRO A 79 -0.87 1.74 -0.36
C PRO A 79 0.49 1.71 0.38
N ASN A 80 0.51 2.07 1.66
CA ASN A 80 1.75 2.19 2.43
C ASN A 80 2.26 0.82 2.96
N LYS A 81 1.44 -0.23 2.91
CA LYS A 81 1.70 -1.49 3.59
C LYS A 81 1.13 -2.68 2.81
N ASN A 82 1.85 -3.80 2.86
CA ASN A 82 1.41 -5.08 2.30
C ASN A 82 0.87 -6.05 3.38
N SER A 83 0.41 -7.23 2.99
CA SER A 83 -0.17 -8.23 3.90
C SER A 83 0.81 -8.94 4.83
N GLN A 84 2.08 -8.53 4.90
CA GLN A 84 3.07 -9.18 5.75
C GLN A 84 3.27 -8.41 7.07
N PRO A 85 3.29 -9.09 8.23
CA PRO A 85 3.69 -8.49 9.51
C PRO A 85 5.22 -8.37 9.59
N ALA A 86 5.84 -7.75 8.58
CA ALA A 86 7.28 -7.71 8.36
C ALA A 86 7.83 -6.29 8.19
N PHE A 87 7.07 -5.24 8.55
CA PHE A 87 7.47 -3.83 8.34
C PHE A 87 7.80 -3.49 6.87
N THR A 88 7.12 -4.16 5.94
CA THR A 88 7.30 -4.02 4.49
C THR A 88 6.18 -3.20 3.83
N GLY A 89 6.54 -2.30 2.91
CA GLY A 89 5.58 -1.51 2.12
C GLY A 89 4.97 -2.28 0.95
N ALA A 90 4.06 -1.63 0.22
CA ALA A 90 3.33 -2.24 -0.90
C ALA A 90 3.96 -2.06 -2.29
N ALA A 91 4.94 -1.16 -2.45
CA ALA A 91 5.50 -0.83 -3.77
C ALA A 91 6.00 -2.07 -4.55
N VAL A 92 6.62 -3.03 -3.86
CA VAL A 92 7.08 -4.30 -4.47
C VAL A 92 5.90 -5.15 -4.96
N GLU A 93 4.77 -5.10 -4.26
CA GLU A 93 3.56 -5.85 -4.61
C GLU A 93 2.87 -5.28 -5.85
N LEU A 94 2.89 -3.96 -5.99
CA LEU A 94 2.24 -3.20 -7.05
C LEU A 94 3.08 -3.09 -8.32
N ARG A 95 4.40 -3.14 -8.21
CA ARG A 95 5.33 -2.99 -9.34
C ARG A 95 4.97 -3.83 -10.59
N PRO A 96 4.58 -5.11 -10.49
CA PRO A 96 4.21 -5.91 -11.67
C PRO A 96 2.97 -5.42 -12.41
N PHE A 97 2.17 -4.57 -11.75
CA PHE A 97 0.92 -4.03 -12.25
C PHE A 97 1.06 -2.55 -12.66
N CYS A 98 2.27 -1.97 -12.65
CA CYS A 98 2.50 -0.59 -13.06
C CYS A 98 1.78 -0.25 -14.40
N GLY A 99 0.94 0.78 -14.38
CA GLY A 99 0.14 1.24 -15.52
C GLY A 99 -1.08 0.37 -15.86
N GLN A 100 -1.34 -0.70 -15.11
CA GLN A 100 -2.48 -1.59 -15.34
C GLN A 100 -3.66 -1.23 -14.44
N ASP A 101 -4.85 -1.51 -14.95
CA ASP A 101 -6.07 -1.50 -14.16
C ASP A 101 -6.18 -2.80 -13.36
N VAL A 102 -6.47 -2.65 -12.08
CA VAL A 102 -6.51 -3.73 -11.08
C VAL A 102 -7.75 -3.62 -10.22
N GLU A 103 -8.12 -4.74 -9.62
CA GLU A 103 -8.91 -4.74 -8.39
C GLU A 103 -7.97 -4.99 -7.22
N VAL A 104 -8.20 -4.26 -6.13
CA VAL A 104 -7.49 -4.46 -4.87
C VAL A 104 -8.47 -4.76 -3.75
N ASP A 105 -8.01 -5.52 -2.77
CA ASP A 105 -8.76 -5.84 -1.55
C ASP A 105 -7.81 -5.78 -0.34
N GLY A 106 -8.24 -5.13 0.73
CA GLY A 106 -7.37 -4.69 1.82
C GLY A 106 -8.06 -3.80 2.85
N LEU A 107 -7.26 -3.11 3.66
CA LEU A 107 -7.77 -2.27 4.75
C LEU A 107 -7.45 -0.79 4.46
N MET A 108 -8.48 0.04 4.36
CA MET A 108 -8.35 1.50 4.39
C MET A 108 -8.18 1.97 5.83
N ILE A 109 -7.32 2.96 6.08
CA ILE A 109 -7.22 3.66 7.35
C ILE A 109 -7.93 5.00 7.21
N GLU A 110 -8.96 5.21 8.02
CA GLU A 110 -9.76 6.44 8.08
C GLU A 110 -9.70 7.03 9.48
N ASP A 111 -8.55 7.64 9.80
CA ASP A 111 -8.27 8.16 11.14
C ASP A 111 -8.54 9.68 11.20
N PRO A 112 -9.60 10.13 11.89
CA PRO A 112 -9.92 11.54 12.01
C PRO A 112 -8.92 12.31 12.88
N ASP A 113 -8.26 11.66 13.84
CA ASP A 113 -7.32 12.30 14.76
C ASP A 113 -6.00 12.64 14.05
N LEU A 114 -5.59 11.79 13.10
CA LEU A 114 -4.42 12.01 12.25
C LEU A 114 -4.75 12.72 10.92
N ALA A 115 -6.03 13.01 10.68
CA ALA A 115 -6.55 13.39 9.36
C ALA A 115 -6.07 12.44 8.24
N ALA A 116 -5.83 11.17 8.58
CA ALA A 116 -5.36 10.17 7.64
C ALA A 116 -6.53 9.77 6.74
N LYS A 117 -6.38 10.05 5.45
CA LYS A 117 -7.34 9.68 4.41
C LYS A 117 -6.59 8.96 3.31
N ASN A 118 -7.24 7.97 2.71
CA ASN A 118 -6.71 7.24 1.55
C ASN A 118 -5.37 6.53 1.83
N ILE A 119 -5.13 6.10 3.08
CA ILE A 119 -3.99 5.24 3.44
C ILE A 119 -4.47 3.80 3.42
N TYR A 120 -3.76 2.92 2.72
CA TYR A 120 -4.26 1.58 2.42
C TYR A 120 -3.24 0.47 2.70
N LEU A 121 -3.72 -0.61 3.29
CA LEU A 121 -2.98 -1.86 3.51
C LEU A 121 -3.48 -2.88 2.49
N VAL A 122 -2.78 -2.98 1.35
CA VAL A 122 -3.18 -3.92 0.31
C VAL A 122 -2.93 -5.36 0.74
N GLN A 123 -3.93 -6.23 0.57
CA GLN A 123 -3.83 -7.65 0.91
C GLN A 123 -3.87 -8.56 -0.30
N LYS A 124 -4.71 -8.23 -1.29
CA LYS A 124 -4.80 -8.93 -2.55
C LYS A 124 -4.89 -7.94 -3.71
N ILE A 125 -4.34 -8.34 -4.85
CA ILE A 125 -4.37 -7.59 -6.11
C ILE A 125 -4.69 -8.58 -7.23
N ARG A 126 -5.55 -8.20 -8.17
CA ARG A 126 -5.73 -8.91 -9.44
C ARG A 126 -5.84 -7.93 -10.59
N THR A 127 -5.40 -8.32 -11.77
CA THR A 127 -5.67 -7.53 -12.99
C THR A 127 -7.18 -7.46 -13.22
N MET A 128 -7.66 -6.34 -13.75
CA MET A 128 -9.09 -6.17 -14.00
C MET A 128 -9.66 -7.26 -14.90
N GLY A 129 -10.81 -7.82 -14.52
CA GLY A 129 -11.47 -8.94 -15.21
C GLY A 129 -10.84 -10.32 -14.96
N SER A 130 -9.71 -10.42 -14.25
CA SER A 130 -9.15 -11.70 -13.84
C SER A 130 -9.91 -12.30 -12.66
N GLU A 131 -9.95 -13.63 -12.56
CA GLU A 131 -10.43 -14.34 -11.37
C GLU A 131 -9.29 -14.62 -10.36
N ASP A 132 -8.04 -14.46 -10.78
CA ASP A 132 -6.86 -14.88 -10.02
C ASP A 132 -6.34 -13.78 -9.08
N TRP A 133 -6.61 -13.94 -7.79
CA TRP A 133 -6.08 -13.06 -6.75
C TRP A 133 -4.62 -13.39 -6.39
N VAL A 134 -3.75 -12.38 -6.48
CA VAL A 134 -2.38 -12.44 -5.98
C VAL A 134 -2.31 -11.84 -4.58
N LYS A 135 -1.78 -12.59 -3.62
CA LYS A 135 -1.53 -12.07 -2.27
C LYS A 135 -0.38 -11.06 -2.30
N ALA A 136 -0.56 -9.93 -1.63
CA ALA A 136 0.43 -8.89 -1.46
C ALA A 136 1.48 -9.29 -0.39
N ASN A 137 2.28 -10.32 -0.66
CA ASN A 137 3.25 -10.88 0.30
C ASN A 137 4.58 -11.32 -0.31
N ARG A 138 4.96 -10.76 -1.45
CA ARG A 138 6.19 -11.16 -2.14
C ARG A 138 7.44 -10.53 -1.57
N TRP A 139 7.33 -9.40 -0.86
CA TRP A 139 8.49 -8.61 -0.45
C TRP A 139 9.59 -9.45 0.22
N THR A 140 9.25 -10.27 1.23
CA THR A 140 10.28 -11.06 1.94
C THR A 140 10.92 -12.14 1.06
N LYS A 141 10.20 -12.67 0.07
CA LYS A 141 10.74 -13.63 -0.91
C LYS A 141 11.72 -12.92 -1.84
N ASP A 142 11.38 -11.73 -2.31
CA ASP A 142 12.24 -10.97 -3.21
C ASP A 142 13.46 -10.39 -2.50
N TRP A 143 13.31 -9.99 -1.23
CA TRP A 143 14.43 -9.67 -0.36
C TRP A 143 15.38 -10.86 -0.20
N ALA A 144 14.87 -12.04 0.14
CA ALA A 144 15.70 -13.23 0.32
C ALA A 144 16.47 -13.63 -0.94
N LYS A 145 15.87 -13.46 -2.13
CA LYS A 145 16.56 -13.69 -3.42
C LYS A 145 17.72 -12.71 -3.66
N LYS A 146 17.59 -11.47 -3.20
CA LYS A 146 18.62 -10.42 -3.34
C LYS A 146 19.71 -10.52 -2.30
N HIS A 147 19.47 -11.24 -1.20
CA HIS A 147 20.37 -11.39 -0.07
C HIS A 147 20.58 -12.87 0.30
N PRO A 148 21.09 -13.71 -0.61
CA PRO A 148 21.33 -15.14 -0.33
C PRO A 148 22.33 -15.39 0.82
N GLU A 149 23.18 -14.41 1.11
CA GLU A 149 24.14 -14.40 2.22
C GLU A 149 23.51 -14.13 3.60
N ALA A 150 22.30 -13.56 3.65
CA ALA A 150 21.60 -13.16 4.88
C ALA A 150 20.96 -14.37 5.60
N LYS A 151 21.81 -15.33 5.99
CA LYS A 151 21.45 -16.60 6.64
C LYS A 151 21.04 -16.39 8.10
N GLY A 152 20.12 -17.23 8.60
CA GLY A 152 19.72 -17.26 10.01
C GLY A 152 18.21 -17.21 10.24
N LYS A 153 17.80 -17.30 11.51
CA LYS A 153 16.39 -17.20 11.95
C LYS A 153 16.05 -15.78 12.38
N GLY A 154 14.76 -15.47 12.47
CA GLY A 154 14.25 -14.18 12.97
C GLY A 154 13.84 -13.18 11.88
N PRO A 155 13.55 -11.93 12.27
CA PRO A 155 13.13 -10.87 11.34
C PRO A 155 14.19 -10.56 10.28
N TRP A 156 13.76 -10.20 9.07
CA TRP A 156 14.66 -9.93 7.94
C TRP A 156 15.64 -8.78 8.23
N PHE A 157 15.16 -7.71 8.89
CA PHE A 157 15.95 -6.49 9.11
C PHE A 157 17.15 -6.72 10.02
N ARG A 158 17.13 -7.75 10.88
CA ARG A 158 18.29 -8.12 11.70
C ARG A 158 19.42 -8.77 10.90
N ARG A 159 19.15 -9.16 9.65
CA ARG A 159 20.09 -9.82 8.74
C ARG A 159 20.31 -9.02 7.46
N ASP A 160 19.67 -7.86 7.33
CA ASP A 160 19.83 -7.04 6.14
C ASP A 160 21.18 -6.33 6.20
N PRO A 161 22.06 -6.50 5.20
CA PRO A 161 23.40 -5.93 5.23
C PRO A 161 23.40 -4.40 5.30
N ARG A 162 22.35 -3.73 4.81
CA ARG A 162 22.22 -2.27 4.89
C ARG A 162 21.91 -1.84 6.32
N VAL A 163 21.01 -2.57 6.99
CA VAL A 163 20.69 -2.31 8.40
C VAL A 163 21.92 -2.55 9.28
N SER A 164 22.63 -3.65 9.06
CA SER A 164 23.88 -3.93 9.77
C SER A 164 24.95 -2.86 9.52
N ALA A 165 25.06 -2.36 8.29
CA ALA A 165 25.99 -1.27 7.97
C ALA A 165 25.62 0.03 8.70
N TYR A 166 24.34 0.42 8.73
CA TYR A 166 23.90 1.61 9.48
C TYR A 166 24.13 1.48 10.98
N ILE A 167 23.89 0.31 11.57
CA ILE A 167 24.16 0.08 13.00
C ILE A 167 25.67 0.17 13.27
N ALA A 168 26.52 -0.36 12.38
CA ALA A 168 27.97 -0.23 12.53
C ALA A 168 28.47 1.21 12.38
N GLU A 169 27.77 2.04 11.59
CA GLU A 169 28.12 3.45 11.40
C GLU A 169 27.68 4.33 12.57
N SER A 170 26.45 4.13 13.08
CA SER A 170 25.80 5.08 13.99
C SER A 170 25.29 4.48 15.30
N GLY A 171 25.56 3.21 15.57
CA GLY A 171 24.94 2.48 16.68
C GLY A 171 23.46 2.17 16.43
N TYR A 172 22.83 1.49 17.38
CA TYR A 172 21.41 1.11 17.39
C TYR A 172 20.48 2.32 17.53
N THR A 173 20.90 3.34 18.29
CA THR A 173 20.11 4.56 18.51
C THR A 173 20.35 5.64 17.45
N GLY A 174 21.37 5.47 16.60
CA GLY A 174 21.83 6.51 15.68
C GLY A 174 22.69 7.60 16.35
N LEU A 175 23.03 7.44 17.63
CA LEU A 175 23.81 8.39 18.44
C LEU A 175 25.26 7.91 18.72
N GLY A 176 25.66 6.79 18.14
CA GLY A 176 26.97 6.16 18.32
C GLY A 176 27.02 5.13 19.46
N GLU A 177 28.09 4.34 19.46
CA GLU A 177 28.25 3.20 20.38
C GLU A 177 28.34 3.63 21.86
N GLU A 178 28.89 4.82 22.15
CA GLU A 178 28.97 5.34 23.53
C GLU A 178 27.58 5.62 24.11
N ALA A 179 26.69 6.23 23.32
CA ALA A 179 25.31 6.49 23.72
C ALA A 179 24.52 5.19 23.90
N ASP A 180 24.72 4.23 22.99
CA ASP A 180 24.13 2.89 23.13
C ASP A 180 24.60 2.20 24.41
N ALA A 181 25.89 2.24 24.74
CA ALA A 181 26.44 1.62 25.94
C ALA A 181 25.88 2.27 27.22
N ALA A 182 25.79 3.61 27.24
CA ALA A 182 25.17 4.34 28.35
C ALA A 182 23.70 3.95 28.55
N LEU A 183 22.94 3.86 27.45
CA LEU A 183 21.53 3.47 27.49
C LEU A 183 21.35 2.01 27.95
N ILE A 184 22.19 1.09 27.47
CA ILE A 184 22.14 -0.32 27.89
C ILE A 184 22.36 -0.43 29.39
N LYS A 185 23.36 0.28 29.92
CA LYS A 185 23.64 0.32 31.35
C LYS A 185 22.45 0.86 32.13
N GLU A 186 21.86 1.99 31.70
CA GLU A 186 20.71 2.59 32.40
C GLU A 186 19.48 1.67 32.44
N LEU A 187 19.20 0.99 31.33
CA LEU A 187 17.96 0.21 31.19
C LEU A 187 18.07 -1.23 31.72
N PHE A 188 19.28 -1.80 31.82
CA PHE A 188 19.45 -3.23 32.04
C PHE A 188 20.49 -3.64 33.10
N GLU A 189 21.27 -2.71 33.67
CA GLU A 189 22.29 -2.99 34.70
C GLU A 189 22.01 -2.21 36.01
#